data_AF-A5G840-F1
#
_entry.id   AF-A5G840-F1
#
_cell.length_a   1.000
_cell.length_b   1.000
_cell.length_c   1.000
_cell.angle_alpha   90.00
_cell.angle_beta   90.00
_cell.angle_gamma   90.00
#
_symmetry.space_group_name_H-M   'P 1'
#
loop_
_entity.id
_entity.type
_entity.pdbx_description
1 polymer ?
#
loop_
_entity_poly.entity_id
_entity_poly.type
_entity_poly.pdbx_seq_one_letter_code
_entity_poly.pdbx_strand_id
1 'polypeptide(L)'
;MKNLFNKFVKFMVNKHSDSHSANVMTLPTAYTHEQKAINAWTMTTALRRLYNQGFTVSTILDVGASDGKWTKDTLTIFSNAQYILFEPLEERRYELDLLRENFANVDFELAAI
;
A
#
# COMPACT_ATOMS: atom_id res chain seq x y z
N MET A 1 -13.45 -18.55 30.35
CA MET A 1 -12.03 -18.10 30.40
C MET A 1 -11.71 -16.85 29.55
N LYS A 2 -12.64 -16.24 28.79
CA LYS A 2 -12.36 -15.00 28.01
C LYS A 2 -12.46 -13.68 28.81
N ASN A 3 -12.98 -13.71 30.03
CA ASN A 3 -13.15 -12.52 30.87
C ASN A 3 -11.90 -12.10 31.66
N LEU A 4 -10.91 -13.00 31.82
CA LEU A 4 -9.72 -12.70 32.61
C LEU A 4 -8.67 -11.96 31.78
N PHE A 5 -8.53 -12.33 30.50
CA PHE A 5 -7.61 -11.69 29.56
C PHE A 5 -8.00 -10.22 29.29
N ASN A 6 -9.28 -9.94 29.07
CA ASN A 6 -9.76 -8.57 28.89
C ASN A 6 -9.57 -7.71 30.15
N LYS A 7 -9.72 -8.31 31.34
CA LYS A 7 -9.48 -7.62 32.61
C LYS A 7 -7.99 -7.32 32.82
N PHE A 8 -7.10 -8.22 32.38
CA PHE A 8 -5.65 -8.06 32.43
C PHE A 8 -5.15 -6.98 31.45
N VAL A 9 -5.66 -6.95 30.22
CA VAL A 9 -5.35 -5.91 29.23
C VAL A 9 -5.82 -4.53 29.72
N LYS A 10 -7.03 -4.43 30.29
CA LYS A 10 -7.55 -3.17 30.84
C LYS A 10 -6.73 -2.68 32.04
N PHE A 11 -6.20 -3.59 32.86
CA PHE A 11 -5.31 -3.25 33.97
C PHE A 11 -3.95 -2.73 33.49
N MET A 12 -3.38 -3.33 32.44
CA MET A 12 -2.10 -2.90 31.85
C MET A 12 -2.18 -1.51 31.21
N VAL A 13 -3.31 -1.18 30.57
CA VAL A 13 -3.53 0.15 29.96
C VAL A 13 -3.76 1.24 31.02
N ASN A 14 -4.46 0.94 32.11
CA ASN A 14 -4.75 1.93 33.15
C ASN A 14 -3.56 2.29 34.04
N LYS A 15 -2.50 1.48 34.09
CA LYS A 15 -1.37 1.73 35.02
C LYS A 15 -0.35 2.74 34.50
N HIS A 16 -0.47 3.21 33.26
CA HIS A 16 0.53 4.08 32.62
C HIS A 16 0.03 5.49 32.27
N SER A 17 -1.11 5.92 32.82
CA SER A 17 -1.76 7.18 32.44
C SER A 17 -2.25 7.98 33.66
N ASP A 18 -1.45 8.06 34.72
CA ASP A 18 -1.66 9.04 35.78
C ASP A 18 -0.47 10.01 35.82
N SER A 19 -0.49 11.00 34.92
CA SER A 19 -0.24 12.40 35.28
C SER A 19 -0.56 13.31 34.08
N HIS A 20 -1.23 14.42 34.36
CA HIS A 20 -1.60 15.54 33.48
C HIS A 20 -2.94 15.46 32.71
N SER A 21 -4.01 15.63 33.50
CA SER A 21 -5.07 16.63 33.36
C SER A 21 -5.49 17.14 31.96
N ALA A 22 -6.79 16.95 31.71
CA ALA A 22 -7.74 17.93 31.18
C ALA A 22 -7.59 18.40 29.72
N ASN A 23 -8.30 17.72 28.81
CA ASN A 23 -9.40 18.31 28.02
C ASN A 23 -10.05 17.20 27.18
N VAL A 24 -11.29 16.84 27.51
CA VAL A 24 -12.13 16.01 26.65
C VAL A 24 -12.61 16.92 25.51
N MET A 25 -11.75 17.08 24.50
CA MET A 25 -12.15 17.68 23.23
C MET A 25 -12.92 16.59 22.47
N THR A 26 -14.25 16.71 22.42
CA THR A 26 -15.10 15.89 21.55
C THR A 26 -14.67 16.10 20.11
N LEU A 27 -13.94 15.13 19.55
CA LEU A 27 -13.56 15.14 18.13
C LEU A 27 -14.81 14.86 17.27
N PRO A 28 -14.96 15.56 16.12
CA PRO A 28 -16.09 15.35 15.23
C PRO A 28 -16.12 13.92 14.69
N THR A 29 -17.34 13.43 14.46
CA THR A 29 -17.75 12.14 13.89
C THR A 29 -17.20 11.79 12.49
N ALA A 30 -16.20 12.53 11.98
CA ALA A 30 -15.50 12.23 10.73
C ALA A 30 -14.37 11.17 10.89
N TYR A 31 -14.15 10.67 12.10
CA TYR A 31 -12.95 9.93 12.49
C TYR A 31 -12.84 8.46 12.04
N THR A 32 -13.80 7.90 11.29
CA THR A 32 -13.92 6.44 11.14
C THR A 32 -13.52 5.85 9.80
N HIS A 33 -13.22 6.66 8.77
CA HIS A 33 -12.87 6.13 7.44
C HIS A 33 -11.36 6.24 7.10
N GLU A 34 -10.71 7.36 7.39
CA GLU A 34 -9.29 7.56 7.02
C GLU A 34 -8.34 6.66 7.84
N GLN A 35 -8.60 6.49 9.14
CA GLN A 35 -7.71 5.70 10.00
C GLN A 35 -7.72 4.20 9.71
N LYS A 36 -8.82 3.68 9.15
CA LYS A 36 -8.92 2.27 8.77
C LYS A 36 -8.08 1.96 7.53
N ALA A 37 -7.96 2.92 6.61
CA ALA A 37 -7.11 2.81 5.43
C ALA A 37 -5.61 2.87 5.78
N ILE A 38 -5.24 3.69 6.77
CA ILE A 38 -3.85 3.82 7.24
C ILE A 38 -3.35 2.52 7.87
N ASN A 39 -4.23 1.66 8.41
CA ASN A 39 -3.86 0.38 9.03
C ASN A 39 -3.99 -0.85 8.10
N ALA A 40 -4.28 -0.66 6.82
CA ALA A 40 -4.33 -1.76 5.87
C ALA A 40 -2.90 -2.21 5.49
N TRP A 41 -2.55 -3.45 5.82
CA TRP A 41 -1.28 -4.10 5.45
C TRP A 41 -1.30 -4.55 3.98
N THR A 42 -1.48 -3.60 3.07
CA THR A 42 -1.40 -3.83 1.62
C THR A 42 -0.07 -3.33 1.07
N MET A 43 0.35 -3.91 -0.06
CA MET A 43 1.58 -3.48 -0.74
C MET A 43 1.51 -1.99 -1.12
N THR A 44 0.40 -1.54 -1.69
CA THR A 44 0.19 -0.14 -2.10
C THR A 44 0.32 0.84 -0.93
N THR A 45 -0.19 0.48 0.26
CA THR A 45 -0.03 1.32 1.47
C THR A 45 1.43 1.40 1.91
N ALA A 46 2.17 0.28 1.86
CA ALA A 46 3.59 0.27 2.20
C ALA A 46 4.42 1.14 1.25
N LEU A 47 4.19 1.01 -0.07
CA LEU A 47 4.85 1.84 -1.08
C LEU A 47 4.54 3.33 -0.91
N ARG A 48 3.30 3.68 -0.57
CA ARG A 48 2.91 5.08 -0.32
C ARG A 48 3.60 5.65 0.93
N ARG A 49 3.79 4.83 1.98
CA ARG A 49 4.57 5.24 3.16
C ARG A 49 6.02 5.52 2.79
N LEU A 50 6.65 4.68 1.97
CA LEU A 50 8.02 4.91 1.50
C LEU A 50 8.13 6.20 0.68
N TYR A 51 7.21 6.42 -0.26
CA TYR A 51 7.16 7.66 -1.04
C TYR A 51 7.02 8.90 -0.14
N ASN A 52 6.12 8.85 0.86
CA ASN A 52 5.92 9.95 1.80
C ASN A 52 7.13 10.20 2.72
N GLN A 53 8.04 9.25 2.86
CA GLN A 53 9.31 9.41 3.56
C GLN A 53 10.42 10.01 2.67
N GLY A 54 10.10 10.38 1.44
CA GLY A 54 11.04 10.97 0.49
C GLY A 54 11.84 9.94 -0.31
N PHE A 55 11.45 8.66 -0.27
CA PHE A 55 12.09 7.65 -1.09
C PHE A 55 11.77 7.87 -2.57
N THR A 56 12.80 7.92 -3.41
CA THR A 56 12.66 8.06 -4.85
C THR A 56 13.02 6.75 -5.53
N VAL A 57 12.22 6.37 -6.53
CA VAL A 57 12.43 5.15 -7.30
C VAL A 57 12.60 5.55 -8.76
N SER A 58 13.75 5.23 -9.34
CA SER A 58 14.03 5.51 -10.75
C SER A 58 13.52 4.40 -11.67
N THR A 59 13.51 3.15 -11.19
CA THR A 59 13.12 1.98 -11.98
C THR A 59 12.42 0.94 -11.12
N ILE A 60 11.37 0.33 -11.66
CA ILE A 60 10.62 -0.77 -11.08
C ILE A 60 10.67 -1.95 -12.05
N LEU A 61 11.07 -3.11 -11.54
CA LEU A 61 11.03 -4.38 -12.26
C LEU A 61 9.86 -5.18 -11.67
N ASP A 62 8.84 -5.43 -12.48
CA ASP A 62 7.63 -6.17 -12.07
C ASP A 62 7.68 -7.59 -12.67
N VAL A 63 8.03 -8.57 -11.84
CA VAL A 63 8.22 -9.96 -12.28
C VAL A 63 6.96 -10.76 -12.00
N GLY A 64 6.40 -11.39 -13.04
CA GLY A 64 5.09 -12.01 -12.99
C GLY A 64 3.98 -10.96 -13.05
N ALA A 65 4.10 -10.02 -14.00
CA ALA A 65 3.25 -8.84 -14.10
C ALA A 65 1.76 -9.17 -14.34
N SER A 66 1.44 -10.39 -14.80
CA SER A 66 0.07 -10.86 -15.05
C SER A 66 -0.71 -9.87 -15.94
N ASP A 67 -1.80 -9.30 -15.45
CA ASP A 67 -2.61 -8.30 -16.15
C ASP A 67 -2.20 -6.83 -15.85
N GLY A 68 -1.04 -6.63 -15.21
CA GLY A 68 -0.47 -5.31 -14.94
C GLY A 68 -1.18 -4.48 -13.86
N LYS A 69 -2.17 -5.03 -13.15
CA LYS A 69 -2.92 -4.28 -12.11
C LYS A 69 -2.03 -3.70 -11.02
N TRP A 70 -1.05 -4.46 -10.55
CA TRP A 70 -0.13 -3.98 -9.52
C TRP A 70 0.77 -2.85 -10.03
N THR A 71 1.28 -2.98 -11.26
CA THR A 71 2.00 -1.87 -11.92
C THR A 71 1.13 -0.62 -12.01
N LYS A 72 -0.16 -0.77 -12.40
CA LYS A 72 -1.10 0.35 -12.48
C LYS A 72 -1.30 1.06 -11.14
N ASP A 73 -1.44 0.31 -10.05
CA ASP A 73 -1.55 0.88 -8.70
C ASP A 73 -0.26 1.61 -8.31
N THR A 74 0.90 1.04 -8.67
CA THR A 74 2.22 1.58 -8.34
C THR A 74 2.55 2.86 -9.13
N LEU A 75 2.10 2.96 -10.38
CA LEU A 75 2.17 4.18 -11.20
C LEU A 75 1.50 5.38 -10.52
N THR A 76 0.47 5.17 -9.68
CA THR A 76 -0.17 6.25 -8.89
C THR A 76 0.70 6.79 -7.76
N ILE A 77 1.81 6.11 -7.44
CA ILE A 77 2.75 6.46 -6.36
C ILE A 77 4.06 6.94 -6.97
N PHE A 78 4.66 6.14 -7.86
CA PHE A 78 5.93 6.42 -8.50
C PHE A 78 5.73 6.67 -10.00
N SER A 79 5.04 7.75 -10.35
CA SER A 79 4.67 8.08 -11.74
C SER A 79 5.87 8.35 -12.65
N ASN A 80 7.02 8.74 -12.07
CA ASN A 80 8.23 9.11 -12.82
C ASN A 80 9.24 7.96 -12.96
N ALA A 81 8.99 6.81 -12.31
CA ALA A 81 9.85 5.64 -12.44
C ALA A 81 9.71 5.04 -13.85
N GLN A 82 10.75 4.37 -14.34
CA GLN A 82 10.66 3.47 -15.49
C GLN A 82 10.14 2.11 -15.02
N TYR A 83 9.22 1.49 -15.76
CA TYR A 83 8.65 0.19 -15.43
C TYR A 83 9.02 -0.82 -16.51
N ILE A 84 9.61 -1.94 -16.10
CA ILE A 84 9.92 -3.07 -16.98
C ILE A 84 9.21 -4.29 -16.40
N LEU A 85 8.21 -4.77 -17.13
CA LEU A 85 7.33 -5.86 -16.71
C LEU A 85 7.83 -7.16 -17.36
N PHE A 86 7.82 -8.25 -16.61
CA PHE A 86 8.16 -9.58 -17.10
C PHE A 86 6.96 -10.50 -16.90
N GLU A 87 6.49 -11.12 -17.97
CA GLU A 87 5.34 -12.03 -17.91
C GLU A 87 5.56 -13.24 -18.84
N PRO A 88 5.50 -14.48 -18.33
CA PRO A 88 5.70 -15.66 -19.19
C PRO A 88 4.51 -15.98 -20.11
N LEU A 89 3.29 -15.57 -19.77
CA LEU A 89 2.07 -15.99 -20.48
C LEU A 89 1.72 -15.08 -21.66
N GLU A 90 1.69 -15.64 -22.87
CA GLU A 90 1.31 -14.93 -24.10
C GLU A 90 -0.13 -14.39 -24.04
N GLU A 91 -1.04 -15.08 -23.34
CA GLU A 91 -2.42 -14.61 -23.17
C GLU A 91 -2.54 -13.28 -22.39
N ARG A 92 -1.48 -12.82 -21.72
CA ARG A 92 -1.42 -11.51 -21.04
C ARG A 92 -0.97 -10.38 -21.94
N ARG A 93 -0.52 -10.66 -23.16
CA ARG A 93 0.00 -9.66 -24.10
C ARG A 93 -0.97 -8.50 -24.28
N TYR A 94 -2.26 -8.80 -24.48
CA TYR A 94 -3.26 -7.77 -24.76
C TYR A 94 -3.36 -6.73 -23.64
N GLU A 95 -3.46 -7.17 -22.39
CA GLU A 95 -3.52 -6.28 -21.23
C GLU A 95 -2.23 -5.46 -21.05
N LEU A 96 -1.07 -6.07 -21.32
CA LEU A 96 0.23 -5.41 -21.19
C LEU A 96 0.51 -4.42 -22.33
N ASP A 97 0.09 -4.72 -23.56
CA ASP A 97 0.14 -3.78 -24.68
C ASP A 97 -0.72 -2.55 -24.40
N LEU A 98 -1.96 -2.74 -23.92
CA LEU A 98 -2.80 -1.62 -23.49
C LEU A 98 -2.13 -0.79 -22.39
N LEU A 99 -1.43 -1.42 -21.45
CA LEU A 99 -0.73 -0.69 -20.39
C LEU A 99 0.43 0.14 -20.95
N ARG A 100 1.27 -0.45 -21.81
CA ARG A 100 2.37 0.25 -22.52
C ARG A 100 1.84 1.43 -23.34
N GLU A 101 0.73 1.27 -24.05
CA GLU A 101 0.12 2.34 -24.85
C GLU A 101 -0.39 3.50 -23.99
N ASN A 102 -0.88 3.22 -22.79
CA ASN A 102 -1.40 4.24 -21.87
C ASN A 102 -0.31 4.96 -21.07
N PHE A 103 0.90 4.38 -20.95
CA PHE A 103 1.96 4.90 -20.11
C PHE A 103 3.33 4.79 -20.80
N ALA A 104 3.86 5.90 -21.29
CA ALA A 104 5.12 5.95 -22.04
C ALA A 104 6.38 5.50 -21.25
N ASN A 105 6.29 5.40 -19.94
CA ASN A 105 7.34 4.93 -19.03
C ASN A 105 7.16 3.45 -18.63
N VAL A 106 6.28 2.72 -19.31
CA VAL A 106 6.05 1.30 -19.10
C VAL A 106 6.46 0.53 -20.35
N ASP A 107 7.24 -0.51 -20.14
CA ASP A 107 7.54 -1.51 -21.16
C ASP A 107 7.38 -2.92 -20.57
N PHE A 108 7.24 -3.93 -21.42
CA PHE A 108 7.16 -5.32 -20.99
C PHE A 108 7.89 -6.27 -21.92
N GLU A 109 8.36 -7.36 -21.33
CA GLU A 109 8.94 -8.49 -22.04
C GLU A 109 8.17 -9.76 -21.70
N LEU A 110 7.81 -10.52 -22.75
CA LEU A 110 7.29 -11.86 -22.54
C LEU A 110 8.45 -12.83 -22.37
N ALA A 111 8.71 -13.20 -21.12
CA ALA A 111 9.94 -13.85 -20.70
C ALA A 111 9.67 -15.25 -20.15
N ALA A 112 9.43 -16.19 -21.05
CA ALA A 112 9.62 -17.62 -20.88
C ALA A 112 9.53 -18.24 -22.28
N ILE A 113 10.69 -18.57 -22.87
CA ILE A 113 10.80 -19.24 -24.17
C ILE A 113 11.02 -20.73 -23.93
#